data_AF-A0A445DB90-F1
#
_entry.id   AF-A0A445DB90-F1
#
_cell.length_a   1.000
_cell.length_b   1.000
_cell.length_c   1.000
_cell.angle_alpha   90.00
_cell.angle_beta   90.00
_cell.angle_gamma   90.00
#
_symmetry.space_group_name_H-M   'P 1'
#
loop_
_entity.id
_entity.type
_entity.pdbx_description
1 polymer ?
#
loop_
_entity_poly.entity_id
_entity_poly.type
_entity_poly.pdbx_seq_one_letter_code
_entity_poly.pdbx_strand_id
1 'polypeptide(L)'
;MKPHNILLDKNMVPKISHLGFSLQGPPLNSKPKPVKVDKVMGSADYIAPEHVLTRIFTDKCDVYSFGMVLIEVVSTTYKHTIFDKIIMLESSSDFSLDPFDLMNPFVDISEMLERFSVDEIIDPILRRKIAPECLAVFIDVTKRCLSREANERPNIGEVEVELELALALQEEADDRNHGGGW
;
A
#
# COMPACT_ATOMS: atom_id res chain seq x y z
N MET A 1 5.38 -5.20 -6.31
CA MET A 1 4.14 -5.98 -6.06
C MET A 1 2.91 -5.31 -6.67
N LYS A 2 1.85 -6.03 -7.09
CA LYS A 2 0.54 -5.44 -7.48
C LYS A 2 -0.61 -6.46 -7.33
N PRO A 3 -1.88 -6.04 -7.25
CA PRO A 3 -3.02 -6.95 -7.01
C PRO A 3 -3.15 -8.05 -8.06
N HIS A 4 -2.92 -7.74 -9.33
CA HIS A 4 -2.97 -8.72 -10.44
C HIS A 4 -1.95 -9.85 -10.32
N ASN A 5 -0.91 -9.68 -9.48
CA ASN A 5 0.09 -10.70 -9.22
C ASN A 5 -0.24 -11.54 -7.97
N ILE A 6 -1.28 -11.17 -7.21
CA ILE A 6 -1.76 -11.90 -6.04
C ILE A 6 -2.99 -12.71 -6.45
N LEU A 7 -2.81 -14.01 -6.61
CA LEU A 7 -3.88 -14.94 -6.97
C LEU A 7 -4.54 -15.49 -5.72
N LEU A 8 -5.83 -15.77 -5.79
CA LEU A 8 -6.56 -16.47 -4.72
C LEU A 8 -6.85 -17.89 -5.21
N ASP A 9 -6.55 -18.89 -4.38
CA ASP A 9 -6.99 -20.25 -4.67
C ASP A 9 -8.46 -20.48 -4.27
N LYS A 10 -8.96 -21.70 -4.45
CA LYS A 10 -10.35 -22.07 -4.16
C LYS A 10 -10.78 -21.82 -2.70
N ASN A 11 -9.84 -21.65 -1.78
CA ASN A 11 -10.08 -21.40 -0.36
C ASN A 11 -9.82 -19.92 -0.01
N MET A 12 -9.68 -19.03 -1.00
CA MET A 12 -9.32 -17.62 -0.81
C MET A 12 -7.94 -17.40 -0.18
N VAL A 13 -7.05 -18.39 -0.24
CA VAL A 13 -5.67 -18.26 0.24
C VAL A 13 -4.84 -17.49 -0.81
N PRO A 14 -4.18 -16.37 -0.43
CA PRO A 14 -3.40 -15.58 -1.37
C PRO A 14 -2.09 -16.28 -1.75
N LYS A 15 -1.71 -16.16 -3.04
CA LYS A 15 -0.48 -16.69 -3.62
C LYS A 15 0.17 -15.66 -4.52
N ILE A 16 1.45 -15.38 -4.29
CA ILE A 16 2.23 -14.47 -5.12
C ILE A 16 2.59 -15.20 -6.42
N SER A 17 2.38 -14.52 -7.55
CA SER A 17 2.70 -14.98 -8.90
C SER A 17 3.56 -13.94 -9.62
N HIS A 18 3.99 -14.27 -10.84
CA HIS A 18 4.73 -13.38 -11.73
C HIS A 18 6.05 -12.82 -11.14
N LEU A 19 7.03 -13.72 -10.99
CA LEU A 19 8.39 -13.40 -10.50
C LEU A 19 9.36 -12.99 -11.61
N GLY A 20 8.86 -12.60 -12.80
CA GLY A 20 9.70 -12.28 -13.97
C GLY A 20 10.58 -11.04 -13.80
N PHE A 21 10.29 -10.21 -12.80
CA PHE A 21 11.09 -9.03 -12.43
C PHE A 21 11.76 -9.17 -11.06
N SER A 22 11.68 -10.34 -10.43
CA SER A 22 12.27 -10.55 -9.10
C SER A 22 13.78 -10.52 -9.18
N LEU A 23 14.39 -9.81 -8.25
CA LEU A 23 15.84 -9.78 -8.08
C LEU A 23 16.24 -10.83 -7.04
N GLN A 24 17.27 -11.60 -7.35
CA GLN A 24 17.81 -12.55 -6.38
C GLN A 24 18.52 -11.79 -5.27
N GLY A 25 18.00 -11.92 -4.05
CA GLY A 25 18.60 -11.36 -2.86
C GLY A 25 19.96 -12.01 -2.54
N PRO A 26 20.76 -11.38 -1.66
CA PRO A 26 21.98 -11.99 -1.17
C PRO A 26 21.67 -13.26 -0.34
N PRO A 27 22.65 -14.16 -0.11
CA PRO A 27 22.45 -15.38 0.68
C PRO A 27 21.82 -15.09 2.04
N LEU A 28 21.01 -16.02 2.57
CA LEU A 28 20.11 -15.89 3.72
C LEU A 28 20.69 -15.17 4.98
N ASN A 29 22.01 -15.25 5.18
CA ASN A 29 22.71 -14.68 6.34
C ASN A 29 23.33 -13.30 6.07
N SER A 30 22.99 -12.68 4.93
CA SER A 30 23.52 -11.38 4.52
C SER A 30 22.47 -10.31 4.73
N LYS A 31 22.87 -9.12 5.17
CA LYS A 31 21.97 -7.97 5.19
C LYS A 31 21.45 -7.70 3.77
N PRO A 32 20.16 -7.34 3.59
CA PRO A 32 19.65 -6.84 2.33
C PRO A 32 20.57 -5.74 1.82
N LYS A 33 21.05 -5.87 0.59
CA LYS A 33 21.91 -4.86 -0.03
C LYS A 33 21.12 -4.15 -1.11
N PRO A 34 21.25 -2.82 -1.21
CA PRO A 34 20.68 -2.08 -2.32
C PRO A 34 21.25 -2.61 -3.65
N VAL A 35 20.37 -2.95 -4.58
CA VAL A 35 20.75 -3.45 -5.91
C VAL A 35 20.54 -2.34 -6.92
N LYS A 36 21.61 -1.89 -7.57
CA LYS A 36 21.50 -0.94 -8.68
C LYS A 36 21.11 -1.69 -9.94
N VAL A 37 20.03 -1.28 -10.59
CA VAL A 37 19.53 -1.88 -11.83
C VAL A 37 19.80 -0.99 -13.04
N ASP A 38 19.97 -1.61 -14.21
CA ASP A 38 20.20 -0.87 -15.47
C ASP A 38 18.94 -0.14 -15.94
N LYS A 39 17.78 -0.78 -15.74
CA LYS A 39 16.46 -0.30 -16.15
C LYS A 39 15.45 -0.47 -15.01
N VAL A 40 14.65 0.58 -14.80
CA VAL A 40 13.48 0.54 -13.92
C VAL A 40 12.41 -0.34 -14.56
N MET A 41 11.98 -1.37 -13.85
CA MET A 41 10.97 -2.32 -14.29
C MET A 41 9.87 -2.42 -13.23
N GLY A 42 8.61 -2.39 -13.66
CA GLY A 42 7.48 -2.44 -12.75
C GLY A 42 6.20 -1.94 -13.42
N SER A 43 5.09 -1.96 -12.68
CA SER A 43 3.85 -1.30 -13.08
C SER A 43 3.82 0.09 -12.44
N ALA A 44 3.68 1.14 -13.25
CA ALA A 44 3.85 2.55 -12.89
C ALA A 44 3.36 2.90 -11.47
N ASP A 45 2.09 2.62 -11.19
CA ASP A 45 1.41 3.01 -9.93
C ASP A 45 1.97 2.34 -8.67
N TYR A 46 2.81 1.31 -8.80
CA TYR A 46 3.31 0.52 -7.67
C TYR A 46 4.82 0.68 -7.47
N ILE A 47 5.49 1.48 -8.29
CA ILE A 47 6.94 1.64 -8.23
C ILE A 47 7.28 2.65 -7.14
N ALA A 48 8.15 2.26 -6.22
CA ALA A 48 8.63 3.15 -5.17
C ALA A 48 9.41 4.35 -5.76
N PRO A 49 9.24 5.56 -5.21
CA PRO A 49 9.79 6.79 -5.79
C PRO A 49 11.33 6.75 -5.91
N GLU A 50 12.02 6.18 -4.91
CA GLU A 50 13.47 6.04 -4.95
C GLU A 50 13.95 5.09 -6.05
N HIS A 51 13.13 4.10 -6.43
CA HIS A 51 13.46 3.19 -7.53
C HIS A 51 13.45 3.92 -8.87
N VAL A 52 12.48 4.83 -9.08
CA VAL A 52 12.43 5.70 -10.27
C VAL A 52 13.63 6.65 -10.30
N LEU A 53 13.92 7.31 -9.18
CA LEU A 53 14.93 8.36 -9.09
C LEU A 53 16.37 7.83 -9.18
N THR A 54 16.67 6.77 -8.44
CA THR A 54 18.06 6.32 -8.21
C THR A 54 18.41 5.04 -8.96
N ARG A 55 17.40 4.31 -9.47
CA ARG A 55 17.51 2.94 -9.99
C ARG A 55 18.08 1.96 -8.96
N ILE A 56 17.95 2.29 -7.69
CA ILE A 56 18.29 1.39 -6.60
C ILE A 56 17.00 0.63 -6.23
N PHE A 57 17.12 -0.69 -6.11
CA PHE A 57 16.06 -1.55 -5.63
C PHE A 57 16.45 -2.10 -4.26
N THR A 58 15.51 -2.06 -3.33
CA THR A 58 15.63 -2.63 -1.99
C THR A 58 14.36 -3.41 -1.66
N ASP A 59 14.38 -4.19 -0.59
CA ASP A 59 13.17 -4.79 -0.01
C ASP A 59 12.10 -3.74 0.34
N LYS A 60 12.50 -2.51 0.67
CA LYS A 60 11.59 -1.38 0.92
C LYS A 60 10.80 -0.94 -0.32
N CYS A 61 11.27 -1.26 -1.52
CA CYS A 61 10.50 -1.02 -2.74
C CYS A 61 9.28 -1.95 -2.81
N ASP A 62 9.42 -3.21 -2.35
CA ASP A 62 8.30 -4.14 -2.26
C ASP A 62 7.32 -3.76 -1.16
N VAL A 63 7.80 -3.21 -0.03
CA VAL A 63 6.95 -2.66 1.04
C VAL A 63 6.08 -1.52 0.51
N TYR A 64 6.65 -0.59 -0.26
CA TYR A 64 5.89 0.49 -0.89
C TYR A 64 4.83 -0.03 -1.85
N SER A 65 5.22 -0.94 -2.76
CA SER A 65 4.27 -1.59 -3.65
C SER A 65 3.13 -2.29 -2.89
N PHE A 66 3.43 -2.89 -1.74
CA PHE A 66 2.43 -3.53 -0.88
C PHE A 66 1.51 -2.51 -0.21
N GLY A 67 2.01 -1.36 0.23
CA GLY A 67 1.19 -0.24 0.68
C GLY A 67 0.16 0.21 -0.36
N MET A 68 0.56 0.27 -1.64
CA MET A 68 -0.38 0.57 -2.73
C MET A 68 -1.45 -0.52 -2.90
N VAL A 69 -1.10 -1.79 -2.68
CA VAL A 69 -2.09 -2.90 -2.65
C VAL A 69 -3.06 -2.71 -1.47
N LEU A 70 -2.59 -2.34 -0.28
CA LEU A 70 -3.45 -2.12 0.88
C LEU A 70 -4.46 -0.98 0.66
N ILE A 71 -4.04 0.12 0.02
CA ILE A 71 -4.96 1.17 -0.41
C ILE A 71 -6.02 0.61 -1.36
N GLU A 72 -5.64 -0.19 -2.35
CA GLU A 72 -6.59 -0.79 -3.28
C GLU A 72 -7.55 -1.78 -2.60
N VAL A 73 -7.12 -2.48 -1.55
CA VAL A 73 -7.99 -3.37 -0.76
C VAL A 73 -9.09 -2.56 -0.05
N VAL A 74 -8.75 -1.45 0.58
CA VAL A 74 -9.72 -0.67 1.37
C VAL A 74 -10.58 0.28 0.52
N SER A 75 -10.07 0.72 -0.63
CA SER A 75 -10.78 1.62 -1.55
C SER A 75 -11.46 0.91 -2.73
N THR A 76 -11.10 -0.34 -3.02
CA THR A 76 -11.63 -1.13 -4.14
C THR A 76 -11.62 -0.36 -5.49
N THR A 77 -12.75 -0.27 -6.19
CA THR A 77 -12.96 0.52 -7.41
C THR A 77 -12.94 2.03 -7.14
N TYR A 78 -13.14 2.46 -5.88
CA TYR A 78 -13.06 3.86 -5.46
C TYR A 78 -11.62 4.40 -5.45
N LYS A 79 -10.60 3.55 -5.61
CA LYS A 79 -9.19 3.97 -5.73
C LYS A 79 -8.99 5.03 -6.81
N HIS A 80 -9.68 4.89 -7.95
CA HIS A 80 -9.59 5.86 -9.04
C HIS A 80 -10.09 7.23 -8.60
N THR A 81 -11.15 7.29 -7.80
CA THR A 81 -11.66 8.54 -7.25
C THR A 81 -10.69 9.19 -6.26
N ILE A 82 -9.93 8.41 -5.48
CA ILE A 82 -8.91 8.94 -4.57
C ILE A 82 -7.74 9.51 -5.37
N PHE A 83 -7.24 8.76 -6.36
CA PHE A 83 -6.15 9.23 -7.21
C PHE A 83 -6.58 10.43 -8.08
N ASP A 84 -7.80 10.45 -8.60
CA ASP A 84 -8.35 11.60 -9.32
C ASP A 84 -8.42 12.84 -8.41
N LYS A 85 -8.87 12.69 -7.15
CA LYS A 85 -8.86 13.78 -6.16
C LYS A 85 -7.45 14.26 -5.85
N ILE A 86 -6.50 13.35 -5.69
CA ILE A 86 -5.08 13.65 -5.48
C ILE A 86 -4.54 14.49 -6.64
N ILE A 87 -4.76 14.06 -7.88
CA ILE A 87 -4.34 14.78 -9.09
C ILE A 87 -5.00 16.17 -9.16
N MET A 88 -6.29 16.27 -8.82
CA MET A 88 -6.99 17.56 -8.78
C MET A 88 -6.41 18.53 -7.73
N LEU A 89 -6.02 18.04 -6.55
CA LEU A 89 -5.40 18.88 -5.50
C LEU A 89 -4.04 19.46 -5.94
N GLU A 90 -3.22 18.67 -6.64
CA GLU A 90 -1.94 19.10 -7.22
C GLU A 90 -2.16 20.12 -8.36
N SER A 91 -3.14 19.89 -9.25
CA SER A 91 -3.37 20.76 -10.43
C SER A 91 -3.76 22.22 -10.11
N SER A 92 -4.02 22.55 -8.85
CA SER A 92 -4.27 23.93 -8.42
C SER A 92 -2.99 24.80 -8.35
N SER A 93 -1.80 24.20 -8.51
CA SER A 93 -0.51 24.89 -8.64
C SER A 93 -0.02 24.97 -10.10
N ASP A 94 -0.75 25.69 -10.97
CA ASP A 94 -0.31 26.29 -12.25
C ASP A 94 0.65 25.47 -13.17
N PHE A 95 0.46 24.16 -13.26
CA PHE A 95 1.11 23.33 -14.29
C PHE A 95 0.09 22.31 -14.82
N SER A 96 -0.11 22.28 -16.14
CA SER A 96 -0.97 21.29 -16.79
C SER A 96 -0.31 19.92 -16.70
N LEU A 97 -0.73 19.12 -15.72
CA LEU A 97 -0.10 17.84 -15.45
C LEU A 97 -0.79 16.70 -16.21
N ASP A 98 0.04 15.82 -16.76
CA ASP A 98 -0.32 14.65 -17.56
C ASP A 98 -0.86 13.53 -16.63
N PRO A 99 -1.88 12.74 -17.02
CA PRO A 99 -2.35 11.56 -16.27
C PRO A 99 -1.29 10.54 -15.79
N PHE A 100 -0.01 10.70 -16.17
CA PHE A 100 1.13 9.93 -15.66
C PHE A 100 1.69 10.40 -14.30
N ASP A 101 1.07 11.38 -13.64
CA ASP A 101 1.61 12.03 -12.45
C ASP A 101 1.66 11.19 -11.16
N LEU A 102 0.97 10.05 -11.09
CA LEU A 102 1.21 9.09 -9.98
C LEU A 102 2.61 8.47 -10.05
N MET A 103 3.27 8.57 -11.20
CA MET A 103 4.67 8.19 -11.40
C MET A 103 5.63 9.34 -11.07
N ASN A 104 5.13 10.52 -10.68
CA ASN A 104 5.94 11.66 -10.27
C ASN A 104 6.55 11.35 -8.90
N PRO A 105 7.87 11.10 -8.81
CA PRO A 105 8.52 10.72 -7.56
C PRO A 105 8.63 11.89 -6.56
N PHE A 106 8.15 13.08 -6.92
CA PHE A 106 8.03 14.23 -6.04
C PHE A 106 6.71 14.26 -5.26
N VAL A 107 5.72 13.45 -5.65
CA VAL A 107 4.45 13.30 -4.95
C VAL A 107 4.61 12.31 -3.79
N ASP A 108 4.34 12.76 -2.56
CA ASP A 108 4.28 11.90 -1.39
C ASP A 108 2.84 11.44 -1.14
N ILE A 109 2.55 10.20 -1.51
CA ILE A 109 1.21 9.61 -1.34
C ILE A 109 0.83 9.54 0.15
N SER A 110 1.78 9.31 1.05
CA SER A 110 1.50 9.25 2.49
C SER A 110 1.01 10.60 3.00
N GLU A 111 1.72 11.69 2.66
CA GLU A 111 1.32 13.06 3.01
C GLU A 111 -0.06 13.41 2.40
N MET A 112 -0.31 13.01 1.16
CA MET A 112 -1.60 13.23 0.52
C MET A 112 -2.75 12.52 1.23
N LEU A 113 -2.54 11.27 1.67
CA LEU A 113 -3.53 10.52 2.42
C LEU A 113 -3.85 11.16 3.78
N GLU A 114 -3.00 12.05 4.31
CA GLU A 114 -3.32 12.84 5.51
C GLU A 114 -4.30 13.98 5.23
N ARG A 115 -4.42 14.43 3.98
CA ARG A 115 -5.35 15.50 3.58
C ARG A 115 -6.79 15.01 3.45
N PHE A 116 -6.99 13.69 3.40
CA PHE A 116 -8.31 13.07 3.32
C PHE A 116 -8.73 12.51 4.67
N SER A 117 -10.02 12.64 4.97
CA SER A 117 -10.59 11.86 6.07
C SER A 117 -10.58 10.37 5.72
N VAL A 118 -10.49 9.52 6.74
CA VAL A 118 -10.54 8.05 6.58
C VAL A 118 -11.80 7.63 5.82
N ASP A 119 -12.93 8.29 6.06
CA ASP A 119 -14.18 8.05 5.34
C ASP A 119 -14.08 8.33 3.84
N GLU A 120 -13.25 9.28 3.41
CA GLU A 120 -13.06 9.58 1.98
C GLU A 120 -12.16 8.57 1.27
N ILE A 121 -11.40 7.77 2.02
CA ILE A 121 -10.49 6.75 1.49
C ILE A 121 -11.22 5.40 1.35
N ILE A 122 -12.13 5.08 2.28
CA ILE A 122 -12.76 3.77 2.34
C ILE A 122 -13.90 3.66 1.32
N ASP A 123 -13.97 2.51 0.66
CA ASP A 123 -15.10 2.19 -0.20
C ASP A 123 -16.44 2.27 0.56
N PRO A 124 -17.47 2.96 0.04
CA PRO A 124 -18.77 3.05 0.70
C PRO A 124 -19.41 1.71 1.08
N ILE A 125 -19.12 0.61 0.37
CA ILE A 125 -19.62 -0.75 0.64
C ILE A 125 -18.96 -1.35 1.88
N LEU A 126 -17.73 -0.95 2.19
CA LEU A 126 -16.98 -1.36 3.37
C LEU A 126 -17.24 -0.44 4.57
N ARG A 127 -17.69 0.80 4.31
CA ARG A 127 -18.01 1.75 5.37
C ARG A 127 -19.01 1.12 6.37
N ARG A 128 -18.70 1.24 7.67
CA ARG A 128 -19.43 0.65 8.81
C ARG A 128 -19.38 -0.87 8.94
N LYS A 129 -18.62 -1.58 8.10
CA LYS A 129 -18.34 -3.01 8.28
C LYS A 129 -16.99 -3.27 8.96
N ILE A 130 -16.19 -2.21 9.11
CA ILE A 130 -14.85 -2.27 9.70
C ILE A 130 -14.90 -1.60 11.07
N ALA A 131 -14.36 -2.26 12.08
CA ALA A 131 -14.18 -1.72 13.42
C ALA A 131 -13.23 -0.51 13.37
N PRO A 132 -13.55 0.60 14.05
CA PRO A 132 -12.72 1.80 14.04
C PRO A 132 -11.26 1.54 14.44
N GLU A 133 -11.03 0.66 15.41
CA GLU A 133 -9.70 0.32 15.92
C GLU A 133 -8.89 -0.49 14.90
N CYS A 134 -9.50 -1.51 14.27
CA CYS A 134 -8.89 -2.26 13.16
C CYS A 134 -8.49 -1.31 12.03
N LEU A 135 -9.42 -0.44 11.65
CA LEU A 135 -9.22 0.51 10.57
C LEU A 135 -8.11 1.51 10.86
N ALA A 136 -8.00 1.99 12.10
CA ALA A 136 -6.94 2.91 12.50
C ALA A 136 -5.56 2.27 12.34
N VAL A 137 -5.39 1.01 12.81
CA VAL A 137 -4.13 0.25 12.63
C VAL A 137 -3.85 0.02 11.15
N PHE A 138 -4.85 -0.41 10.38
CA PHE A 138 -4.71 -0.69 8.94
C PHE A 138 -4.27 0.55 8.15
N ILE A 139 -4.88 1.71 8.41
CA ILE A 139 -4.51 2.96 7.73
C ILE A 139 -3.13 3.44 8.15
N ASP A 140 -2.78 3.33 9.43
CA ASP A 140 -1.46 3.72 9.93
C ASP A 140 -0.33 2.91 9.28
N VAL A 141 -0.44 1.57 9.27
CA VAL A 141 0.57 0.72 8.62
C VAL A 141 0.63 0.96 7.11
N THR A 142 -0.50 1.22 6.47
CA THR A 142 -0.56 1.54 5.04
C THR A 142 0.19 2.84 4.75
N LYS A 143 -0.02 3.89 5.54
CA LYS A 143 0.70 5.18 5.39
C LYS A 143 2.20 5.01 5.57
N ARG A 144 2.64 4.30 6.61
CA ARG A 144 4.07 4.03 6.83
C ARG A 144 4.70 3.21 5.71
N CYS A 145 3.97 2.25 5.12
CA CYS A 145 4.44 1.55 3.92
C CYS A 145 4.65 2.49 2.73
N LEU A 146 3.84 3.54 2.62
CA LEU A 146 3.84 4.52 1.54
C LEU A 146 4.76 5.73 1.78
N SER A 147 5.50 5.78 2.91
CA SER A 147 6.45 6.87 3.15
C SER A 147 7.43 7.02 1.97
N ARG A 148 7.69 8.27 1.57
CA ARG A 148 8.68 8.58 0.55
C ARG A 148 10.08 8.10 0.94
N GLU A 149 10.44 8.24 2.21
CA GLU A 149 11.75 7.83 2.74
C GLU A 149 11.76 6.32 3.02
N ALA A 150 12.51 5.57 2.20
CA ALA A 150 12.51 4.11 2.23
C ALA A 150 12.90 3.51 3.60
N ASN A 151 13.73 4.21 4.37
CA ASN A 151 14.16 3.82 5.71
C ASN A 151 13.10 4.03 6.80
N GLU A 152 12.09 4.88 6.56
CA GLU A 152 10.96 5.07 7.47
C GLU A 152 9.90 3.99 7.30
N ARG A 153 9.89 3.33 6.14
CA ARG A 153 8.97 2.21 5.87
C ARG A 153 9.28 1.05 6.82
N PRO A 154 8.25 0.36 7.35
CA PRO A 154 8.43 -0.82 8.17
C PRO A 154 9.06 -1.98 7.38
N ASN A 155 9.59 -2.97 8.07
CA ASN A 155 9.94 -4.25 7.45
C ASN A 155 8.66 -5.04 7.20
N ILE A 156 8.65 -5.91 6.19
CA ILE A 156 7.43 -6.66 5.85
C ILE A 156 6.92 -7.53 7.01
N GLY A 157 7.80 -8.02 7.88
CA GLY A 157 7.41 -8.75 9.08
C GLY A 157 6.79 -7.85 10.17
N GLU A 158 7.14 -6.57 10.24
CA GLU A 158 6.43 -5.62 11.11
C GLU A 158 5.05 -5.32 10.54
N VAL A 159 4.94 -5.17 9.21
CA VAL A 159 3.64 -5.02 8.53
C VAL A 159 2.74 -6.22 8.78
N GLU A 160 3.27 -7.44 8.71
CA GLU A 160 2.54 -8.68 9.02
C GLU A 160 1.93 -8.64 10.43
N VAL A 161 2.75 -8.38 11.45
CA VAL A 161 2.31 -8.32 12.86
C VAL A 161 1.21 -7.27 13.06
N GLU A 162 1.32 -6.12 12.40
CA GLU A 162 0.31 -5.07 12.52
C GLU A 162 -1.00 -5.41 11.80
N LEU A 163 -0.94 -6.11 10.67
CA LEU A 163 -2.13 -6.61 10.00
C LEU A 163 -2.80 -7.75 10.78
N GLU A 164 -2.03 -8.60 11.46
CA GLU A 164 -2.56 -9.58 12.42
C GLU A 164 -3.27 -8.90 13.60
N LEU A 165 -2.69 -7.82 14.13
CA LEU A 165 -3.34 -7.00 15.16
C LEU A 165 -4.64 -6.37 14.66
N ALA A 166 -4.64 -5.79 13.46
CA ALA A 166 -5.85 -5.22 12.86
C ALA A 166 -6.95 -6.28 12.70
N LEU A 167 -6.59 -7.48 12.25
CA LEU A 167 -7.52 -8.61 12.17
C LEU A 167 -8.10 -8.98 13.53
N ALA A 168 -7.27 -9.14 14.56
CA ALA A 168 -7.73 -9.49 15.90
C ALA A 168 -8.71 -8.45 16.47
N LEU A 169 -8.46 -7.15 16.22
CA LEU A 169 -9.36 -6.06 16.63
C LEU A 169 -10.72 -6.12 15.93
N GLN A 170 -10.74 -6.53 14.66
CA GLN A 170 -11.98 -6.74 13.91
C GLN A 170 -12.77 -7.94 14.46
N GLU A 171 -12.09 -9.06 14.70
CA GLU A 171 -12.71 -10.27 15.26
C GLU A 171 -13.33 -10.00 16.65
N GLU A 172 -12.62 -9.27 17.51
CA GLU A 172 -13.15 -8.87 18.84
C GLU A 172 -14.40 -7.96 18.71
N ALA A 173 -14.40 -7.04 17.75
CA ALA A 173 -15.57 -6.19 17.50
C ALA A 173 -16.77 -7.00 17.00
N ASP A 174 -16.54 -7.95 16.11
CA ASP A 174 -17.58 -8.83 15.59
C ASP A 174 -18.15 -9.73 16.70
N ASP A 175 -17.32 -10.31 17.55
CA ASP A 175 -17.77 -11.12 18.69
C ASP A 175 -18.64 -10.32 19.67
N ARG A 176 -18.27 -9.07 19.98
CA ARG A 176 -19.07 -8.16 20.82
C ARG A 176 -20.44 -7.89 20.23
N ASN A 177 -20.54 -7.75 18.91
CA ASN A 177 -21.80 -7.50 18.22
C ASN A 177 -22.72 -8.74 18.20
N HIS A 178 -22.15 -9.95 18.20
CA HIS A 178 -22.93 -11.20 18.26
C HIS A 178 -23.31 -11.62 19.69
N GLY A 179 -22.53 -11.21 20.71
CA GLY A 179 -22.76 -11.56 22.12
C GLY A 179 -23.79 -10.70 22.87
N GLY A 180 -24.27 -9.59 22.28
CA GLY A 180 -25.17 -8.62 22.94
C GLY A 180 -26.67 -8.94 22.89
N GLY A 181 -27.07 -10.10 22.36
CA GLY A 181 -28.47 -10.52 22.28
C GLY A 181 -28.84 -11.57 23.32
N TRP A 182 -29.15 -11.14 24.54
CA TRP A 182 -29.88 -11.93 25.55
C TRP A 182 -30.90 -11.06 26.26
#